data_AF-A0A537JX04-F1
#
_entry.id   AF-A0A537JX04-F1
#
_cell.length_a   1.000
_cell.length_b   1.000
_cell.length_c   1.000
_cell.angle_alpha   90.00
_cell.angle_beta   90.00
_cell.angle_gamma   90.00
#
_symmetry.space_group_name_H-M   'P 1'
#
loop_
_entity.id
_entity.type
_entity.pdbx_description
1 polymer ?
#
loop_
_entity_poly.entity_id
_entity_poly.type
_entity_poly.pdbx_seq_one_letter_code
_entity_poly.pdbx_strand_id
1 'polypeptide(L)'
;VGANGAIWCIGADSYIYKWDGSNWSGTGGGGIRITVDRQGNSWVVNGNSEIYRYNGTTFIKVAGSAVDIAAGGDGSIWIVGTDGKCSQLMPGDYWLPTGNGGATNITVSALGTPLTVNSDKQIYKPVYVNGSDPSLNDYLAGRIRIATTVASSTTTTTPTVTTTQLTLINGGNYVASFSVSYSVNGTPASYTSGEVNAGWRNSIAIPSNAINVYVIAYSKTGDLWEKPWKLIFSKTNATATNQCIQVFNTALDPKWTNVCN
;
A
#
# COMPACT_ATOMS: atom_id res chain seq x y z
N VAL A 1 -12.26 -10.87 2.52
CA VAL A 1 -12.50 -10.98 1.06
C VAL A 1 -11.49 -10.09 0.36
N GLY A 2 -10.79 -10.61 -0.65
CA GLY A 2 -9.84 -9.84 -1.45
C GLY A 2 -10.56 -9.03 -2.53
N ALA A 3 -9.89 -8.00 -3.05
CA ALA A 3 -10.44 -7.15 -4.11
C ALA A 3 -10.76 -7.92 -5.41
N ASN A 4 -10.14 -9.07 -5.64
CA ASN A 4 -10.44 -9.97 -6.76
C ASN A 4 -11.60 -10.95 -6.50
N GLY A 5 -12.27 -10.85 -5.34
CA GLY A 5 -13.34 -11.75 -4.95
C GLY A 5 -12.89 -13.04 -4.24
N ALA A 6 -11.58 -13.27 -4.06
CA ALA A 6 -11.10 -14.42 -3.30
C ALA A 6 -11.56 -14.34 -1.84
N ILE A 7 -12.09 -15.44 -1.32
CA ILE A 7 -12.58 -15.53 0.05
C ILE A 7 -11.74 -16.54 0.82
N TRP A 8 -11.24 -16.08 1.96
CA TRP A 8 -10.47 -16.85 2.91
C TRP A 8 -11.01 -16.57 4.30
N CYS A 9 -10.92 -17.56 5.19
CA CYS A 9 -11.29 -17.40 6.58
C CYS A 9 -10.36 -18.20 7.50
N ILE A 10 -10.41 -17.86 8.78
CA ILE A 10 -9.86 -18.65 9.88
C ILE A 10 -11.06 -19.29 10.58
N GLY A 11 -11.06 -20.61 10.70
CA GLY A 11 -12.09 -21.36 11.43
C GLY A 11 -11.96 -21.20 12.95
N ALA A 12 -12.99 -21.62 13.69
CA ALA A 12 -12.96 -21.64 15.16
C ALA A 12 -11.89 -22.60 15.72
N ASP A 13 -11.47 -23.57 14.91
CA ASP A 13 -10.34 -24.47 15.12
C ASP A 13 -8.97 -23.83 14.85
N SER A 14 -8.93 -22.54 14.53
CA SER A 14 -7.77 -21.76 14.09
C SER A 14 -7.17 -22.15 12.74
N TYR A 15 -7.73 -23.12 12.02
CA TYR A 15 -7.26 -23.50 10.69
C TYR A 15 -7.67 -22.50 9.62
N ILE A 16 -6.89 -22.44 8.55
CA ILE A 16 -7.13 -21.52 7.43
C ILE A 16 -7.86 -22.26 6.31
N TYR A 17 -8.92 -21.63 5.80
CA TYR A 17 -9.76 -22.17 4.73
C TYR A 17 -9.87 -21.18 3.57
N LYS A 18 -9.91 -21.71 2.35
CA LYS A 18 -10.18 -20.98 1.11
C LYS A 18 -11.50 -21.43 0.52
N TRP A 19 -12.33 -20.49 0.09
CA TRP A 19 -13.56 -20.78 -0.65
C TRP A 19 -13.25 -21.03 -2.13
N ASP A 20 -13.75 -22.13 -2.69
CA ASP A 20 -13.59 -22.48 -4.11
C ASP A 20 -14.79 -22.07 -4.99
N GLY A 21 -15.84 -21.48 -4.40
CA GLY A 21 -17.11 -21.19 -5.06
C GLY A 21 -18.27 -22.05 -4.58
N SER A 22 -18.01 -23.18 -3.91
CA SER A 22 -19.04 -24.10 -3.41
C SER A 22 -18.69 -24.75 -2.06
N ASN A 23 -17.39 -24.93 -1.77
CA ASN A 23 -16.91 -25.55 -0.55
C ASN A 23 -15.75 -24.75 0.07
N TRP A 24 -15.56 -24.95 1.37
CA TRP A 24 -14.37 -24.51 2.08
C TRP A 24 -13.32 -25.61 2.02
N SER A 25 -12.18 -25.32 1.40
CA SER A 25 -11.02 -26.21 1.40
C SER A 25 -10.00 -25.76 2.43
N GLY A 26 -9.60 -26.65 3.33
CA GLY A 26 -8.50 -26.40 4.27
C GLY A 26 -7.17 -26.30 3.52
N THR A 27 -6.37 -25.29 3.86
CA THR A 27 -5.06 -25.06 3.20
C THR A 27 -3.86 -25.42 4.07
N GLY A 28 -4.11 -25.91 5.29
CA GLY A 28 -3.09 -26.11 6.31
C GLY A 28 -2.62 -24.80 6.95
N GLY A 29 -1.95 -24.92 8.10
CA GLY A 29 -1.53 -23.78 8.92
C GLY A 29 -2.66 -23.22 9.79
N GLY A 30 -2.34 -22.24 10.63
CA GLY A 30 -3.31 -21.59 11.51
C GLY A 30 -3.00 -20.13 11.77
N GLY A 31 -4.05 -19.36 12.06
CA GLY A 31 -4.00 -17.91 12.13
C GLY A 31 -4.92 -17.33 13.20
N ILE A 32 -4.69 -16.07 13.55
CA ILE A 32 -5.59 -15.25 14.39
C ILE A 32 -6.03 -13.95 13.69
N ARG A 33 -5.33 -13.56 12.63
CA ARG A 33 -5.71 -12.47 11.71
C ARG A 33 -5.44 -12.89 10.28
N ILE A 34 -6.31 -12.47 9.38
CA ILE A 34 -6.21 -12.80 7.97
C ILE A 34 -6.64 -11.62 7.12
N THR A 35 -5.90 -11.38 6.05
CA THR A 35 -6.29 -10.46 4.98
C THR A 35 -5.98 -11.11 3.64
N VAL A 36 -6.48 -10.53 2.56
CA VAL A 36 -6.33 -11.07 1.21
C VAL A 36 -5.89 -9.93 0.30
N ASP A 37 -4.76 -10.11 -0.38
CA ASP A 37 -4.23 -9.11 -1.30
C ASP A 37 -5.07 -8.99 -2.58
N ARG A 38 -4.71 -8.03 -3.44
CA ARG A 38 -5.43 -7.77 -4.69
C ARG A 38 -5.36 -8.94 -5.67
N GLN A 39 -4.35 -9.80 -5.57
CA GLN A 39 -4.19 -10.99 -6.40
C GLN A 39 -4.96 -12.21 -5.85
N GLY A 40 -5.52 -12.10 -4.65
CA GLY A 40 -6.27 -13.17 -3.97
C GLY A 40 -5.42 -14.06 -3.09
N ASN A 41 -4.16 -13.71 -2.85
CA ASN A 41 -3.31 -14.44 -1.92
C ASN A 41 -3.62 -14.01 -0.49
N SER A 42 -3.68 -14.99 0.40
CA SER A 42 -3.87 -14.74 1.83
C SER A 42 -2.58 -14.31 2.51
N TRP A 43 -2.73 -13.36 3.43
CA TRP A 43 -1.73 -12.96 4.40
C TRP A 43 -2.27 -13.22 5.80
N VAL A 44 -1.47 -13.84 6.65
CA VAL A 44 -1.90 -14.33 7.96
C VAL A 44 -0.92 -13.91 9.06
N VAL A 45 -1.47 -13.57 10.22
CA VAL A 45 -0.73 -13.50 11.48
C VAL A 45 -1.22 -14.63 12.38
N ASN A 46 -0.30 -15.41 12.96
CA ASN A 46 -0.64 -16.51 13.87
C ASN A 46 -0.55 -16.12 15.36
N GLY A 47 -0.89 -17.06 16.25
CA GLY A 47 -0.86 -16.85 17.70
C GLY A 47 0.51 -16.50 18.29
N ASN A 48 1.60 -16.82 17.58
CA ASN A 48 2.97 -16.47 17.95
C ASN A 48 3.41 -15.10 17.37
N SER A 49 2.47 -14.31 16.83
CA SER A 49 2.72 -13.05 16.13
C SER A 49 3.54 -13.19 14.84
N GLU A 50 3.71 -14.40 14.32
CA GLU A 50 4.45 -14.64 13.08
C GLU A 50 3.60 -14.33 11.86
N ILE A 51 4.24 -13.82 10.80
CA ILE A 51 3.58 -13.39 9.57
C ILE A 51 3.82 -14.42 8.46
N TYR A 52 2.76 -14.78 7.73
CA TYR A 52 2.84 -15.71 6.61
C TYR A 52 2.10 -15.17 5.38
N ARG A 53 2.65 -15.44 4.18
CA ARG A 53 2.02 -15.18 2.88
C ARG A 53 1.75 -16.51 2.18
N TYR A 54 0.55 -16.69 1.62
CA TYR A 54 0.26 -17.81 0.74
C TYR A 54 0.89 -17.57 -0.64
N ASN A 55 1.67 -18.52 -1.15
CA ASN A 55 2.35 -18.40 -2.46
C ASN A 55 1.62 -19.12 -3.60
N GLY A 56 0.38 -19.57 -3.38
CA GLY A 56 -0.38 -20.40 -4.32
C GLY A 56 -0.34 -21.89 -4.01
N THR A 57 0.60 -22.35 -3.17
CA THR A 57 0.70 -23.75 -2.73
C THR A 57 0.77 -23.88 -1.22
N THR A 58 1.61 -23.08 -0.55
CA THR A 58 1.84 -23.14 0.89
C THR A 58 1.98 -21.74 1.49
N PHE A 59 1.90 -21.67 2.82
CA PHE A 59 2.24 -20.49 3.58
C PHE A 59 3.76 -20.40 3.78
N ILE A 60 4.35 -19.31 3.28
CA ILE A 60 5.76 -18.99 3.51
C ILE A 60 5.87 -17.94 4.61
N LYS A 61 6.81 -18.15 5.54
CA LYS A 61 7.07 -17.22 6.64
C LYS A 61 7.71 -15.95 6.08
N VAL A 62 7.18 -14.80 6.51
CA VAL A 62 7.70 -13.47 6.21
C VAL A 62 8.31 -12.92 7.49
N ALA A 63 9.55 -12.42 7.41
CA ALA A 63 10.25 -11.90 8.58
C ALA A 63 9.49 -10.74 9.24
N GLY A 64 9.54 -10.65 10.57
CA GLY A 64 8.82 -9.66 11.36
C GLY A 64 7.81 -10.29 12.32
N SER A 65 7.21 -9.45 13.16
CA SER A 65 6.19 -9.83 14.13
C SER A 65 5.05 -8.83 14.14
N ALA A 66 3.80 -9.30 14.09
CA ALA A 66 2.62 -8.45 14.00
C ALA A 66 1.50 -8.92 14.94
N VAL A 67 0.61 -7.99 15.30
CA VAL A 67 -0.64 -8.26 16.03
C VAL A 67 -1.88 -8.09 15.14
N ASP A 68 -1.74 -7.36 14.02
CA ASP A 68 -2.80 -7.18 13.04
C ASP A 68 -2.23 -6.97 11.63
N ILE A 69 -3.02 -7.30 10.61
CA ILE A 69 -2.61 -7.23 9.20
C ILE A 69 -3.79 -6.84 8.31
N ALA A 70 -3.55 -5.96 7.34
CA ALA A 70 -4.56 -5.50 6.41
C ALA A 70 -3.98 -5.25 5.01
N ALA A 71 -4.76 -5.57 3.98
CA ALA A 71 -4.46 -5.31 2.59
C ALA A 71 -5.33 -4.16 2.07
N GLY A 72 -4.70 -3.24 1.34
CA GLY A 72 -5.38 -2.23 0.56
C GLY A 72 -5.88 -2.78 -0.78
N GLY A 73 -6.90 -2.14 -1.34
CA GLY A 73 -7.40 -2.48 -2.68
C GLY A 73 -6.35 -2.24 -3.79
N ASP A 74 -5.35 -1.42 -3.51
CA ASP A 74 -4.18 -1.16 -4.35
C ASP A 74 -3.09 -2.25 -4.23
N GLY A 75 -3.30 -3.26 -3.40
CA GLY A 75 -2.32 -4.33 -3.15
C GLY A 75 -1.23 -3.97 -2.15
N SER A 76 -1.28 -2.78 -1.53
CA SER A 76 -0.41 -2.50 -0.38
C SER A 76 -0.77 -3.42 0.79
N ILE A 77 0.25 -3.92 1.50
CA ILE A 77 0.07 -4.72 2.70
C ILE A 77 0.64 -3.95 3.88
N TRP A 78 -0.13 -3.87 4.95
CA TRP A 78 0.24 -3.16 6.16
C TRP A 78 0.03 -4.05 7.38
N ILE A 79 0.86 -3.84 8.40
CA ILE A 79 0.76 -4.50 9.70
C ILE A 79 0.73 -3.47 10.83
N VAL A 80 0.18 -3.89 11.97
CA VAL A 80 0.57 -3.37 13.27
C VAL A 80 1.57 -4.34 13.87
N GLY A 81 2.79 -3.89 14.11
CA GLY A 81 3.84 -4.66 14.77
C GLY A 81 3.54 -4.94 16.25
N THR A 82 4.24 -5.89 16.86
CA THR A 82 4.18 -6.11 18.32
C THR A 82 4.73 -4.93 19.13
N ASP A 83 5.47 -4.02 18.48
CA ASP A 83 5.91 -2.73 19.02
C ASP A 83 4.84 -1.62 18.87
N GLY A 84 3.64 -1.96 18.39
CA GLY A 84 2.53 -1.05 18.15
C GLY A 84 2.73 -0.12 16.96
N LYS A 85 3.79 -0.29 16.15
CA LYS A 85 4.01 0.56 14.97
C LYS A 85 3.24 0.05 13.77
N CYS A 86 2.63 0.98 13.05
CA CYS A 86 2.15 0.75 11.71
C CYS A 86 3.34 0.60 10.74
N SER A 87 3.37 -0.48 9.96
CA SER A 87 4.43 -0.72 8.97
C SER A 87 3.87 -1.21 7.65
N GLN A 88 4.41 -0.72 6.54
CA GLN A 88 4.05 -1.15 5.19
C GLN A 88 5.05 -2.16 4.65
N LEU A 89 4.56 -3.17 3.93
CA LEU A 89 5.40 -4.10 3.20
C LEU A 89 6.07 -3.41 2.01
N MET A 90 7.38 -3.53 1.95
CA MET A 90 8.24 -3.08 0.84
C MET A 90 8.77 -4.30 0.06
N PRO A 91 9.25 -4.11 -1.18
CA PRO A 91 9.95 -5.17 -1.92
C PRO A 91 11.09 -5.80 -1.11
N GLY A 92 11.31 -7.09 -1.31
CA GLY A 92 12.26 -7.87 -0.51
C GLY A 92 11.73 -8.28 0.87
N ASP A 93 10.40 -8.27 1.06
CA ASP A 93 9.72 -8.68 2.29
C ASP A 93 10.16 -7.87 3.54
N TYR A 94 10.43 -6.57 3.32
CA TYR A 94 10.84 -5.64 4.37
C TYR A 94 9.67 -4.81 4.89
N TRP A 95 9.49 -4.74 6.20
CA TRP A 95 8.48 -3.89 6.84
C TRP A 95 9.06 -2.51 7.15
N LEU A 96 8.58 -1.49 6.44
CA LEU A 96 8.94 -0.10 6.71
C LEU A 96 8.02 0.50 7.77
N PRO A 97 8.51 0.83 8.98
CA PRO A 97 7.70 1.48 10.01
C PRO A 97 7.42 2.94 9.67
N THR A 98 6.17 3.37 9.77
CA THR A 98 5.72 4.74 9.40
C THR A 98 5.05 5.51 10.54
N GLY A 99 5.04 4.98 11.77
CA GLY A 99 4.38 5.61 12.92
C GLY A 99 5.16 5.50 14.22
N ASN A 100 4.70 6.24 15.24
CA ASN A 100 5.36 6.37 16.55
C ASN A 100 5.03 5.24 17.54
N GLY A 101 4.13 4.31 17.19
CA GLY A 101 3.69 3.21 18.06
C GLY A 101 2.27 3.36 18.59
N GLY A 102 1.82 2.41 19.41
CA GLY A 102 0.52 2.46 20.11
C GLY A 102 -0.70 1.99 19.32
N ALA A 103 -0.56 1.61 18.05
CA ALA A 103 -1.64 0.98 17.30
C ALA A 103 -1.89 -0.45 17.80
N THR A 104 -3.14 -0.88 17.75
CA THR A 104 -3.58 -2.24 18.13
C THR A 104 -4.30 -2.94 16.98
N ASN A 105 -4.93 -2.17 16.08
CA ASN A 105 -5.56 -2.69 14.87
C ASN A 105 -5.33 -1.77 13.67
N ILE A 106 -5.47 -2.35 12.48
CA ILE A 106 -5.31 -1.64 11.22
C ILE A 106 -6.35 -2.07 10.18
N THR A 107 -6.78 -1.11 9.38
CA THR A 107 -7.46 -1.34 8.12
C THR A 107 -6.81 -0.48 7.05
N VAL A 108 -6.94 -0.85 5.78
CA VAL A 108 -6.33 -0.12 4.66
C VAL A 108 -7.41 0.19 3.63
N SER A 109 -7.44 1.44 3.18
CA SER A 109 -8.40 1.87 2.16
C SER A 109 -8.11 1.21 0.81
N ALA A 110 -9.07 1.31 -0.11
CA ALA A 110 -8.91 0.85 -1.48
C ALA A 110 -7.71 1.47 -2.22
N LEU A 111 -7.21 2.63 -1.76
CA LEU A 111 -6.08 3.36 -2.35
C LEU A 111 -4.76 3.16 -1.58
N GLY A 112 -4.74 2.28 -0.58
CA GLY A 112 -3.53 1.95 0.19
C GLY A 112 -3.25 2.85 1.38
N THR A 113 -4.20 3.69 1.78
CA THR A 113 -4.07 4.51 2.99
C THR A 113 -4.42 3.69 4.23
N PRO A 114 -3.49 3.44 5.17
CA PRO A 114 -3.82 2.76 6.40
C PRO A 114 -4.60 3.66 7.36
N LEU A 115 -5.46 3.06 8.17
CA LEU A 115 -6.17 3.65 9.29
C LEU A 115 -5.95 2.73 10.48
N THR A 116 -5.46 3.29 11.58
CA THR A 116 -5.16 2.50 12.79
C THR A 116 -6.03 2.93 13.95
N VAL A 117 -6.26 2.02 14.88
CA VAL A 117 -6.81 2.36 16.20
C VAL A 117 -5.83 2.00 17.30
N ASN A 118 -5.87 2.73 18.42
CA ASN A 118 -5.07 2.45 19.61
C ASN A 118 -5.89 1.75 20.71
N SER A 119 -5.27 1.49 21.86
CA SER A 119 -5.92 0.93 23.05
C SER A 119 -7.08 1.79 23.55
N ASP A 120 -6.98 3.10 23.39
CA ASP A 120 -7.97 4.10 23.82
C ASP A 120 -9.13 4.28 22.82
N LYS A 121 -9.19 3.42 21.79
CA LYS A 121 -10.21 3.42 20.73
C LYS A 121 -10.20 4.68 19.85
N GLN A 122 -9.08 5.41 19.85
CA GLN A 122 -8.88 6.56 18.97
C GLN A 122 -8.45 6.09 17.59
N ILE A 123 -8.97 6.75 16.54
CA ILE A 123 -8.67 6.44 15.14
C ILE A 123 -7.62 7.42 14.62
N TYR A 124 -6.59 6.89 13.95
CA TYR A 124 -5.52 7.66 13.33
C TYR A 124 -5.42 7.35 11.84
N LYS A 125 -5.03 8.38 11.06
CA LYS A 125 -4.66 8.27 9.66
C LYS A 125 -3.26 8.86 9.46
N PRO A 126 -2.48 8.38 8.48
CA PRO A 126 -1.23 9.00 8.09
C PRO A 126 -1.42 10.47 7.75
N VAL A 127 -0.45 11.28 8.15
CA VAL A 127 -0.28 12.65 7.69
C VAL A 127 1.06 12.68 6.96
N TYR A 128 1.02 12.71 5.64
CA TYR A 128 2.23 12.81 4.83
C TYR A 128 2.62 14.28 4.71
N VAL A 129 3.56 14.73 5.55
CA VAL A 129 4.15 16.06 5.40
C VAL A 129 5.18 16.02 4.27
N ASN A 130 4.97 16.81 3.22
CA ASN A 130 6.04 17.13 2.28
C ASN A 130 7.10 17.95 3.03
N GLY A 131 8.38 17.70 2.74
CA GLY A 131 9.50 18.31 3.44
C GLY A 131 9.35 19.83 3.64
N SER A 132 9.71 20.26 4.86
CA SER A 132 9.92 21.63 5.36
C SER A 132 8.72 22.56 5.66
N ASP A 133 7.53 22.04 6.01
CA ASP A 133 6.51 22.90 6.64
C ASP A 133 6.25 22.52 8.12
N PRO A 134 6.75 23.31 9.10
CA PRO A 134 6.53 23.09 10.52
C PRO A 134 5.14 23.55 11.04
N SER A 135 4.22 24.00 10.17
CA SER A 135 2.92 24.54 10.59
C SER A 135 1.80 23.50 10.78
N LEU A 136 2.05 22.21 10.52
CA LEU A 136 1.02 21.16 10.64
C LEU A 136 1.02 20.44 12.00
N ASN A 137 1.17 21.17 13.10
CA ASN A 137 0.93 20.67 14.46
C ASN A 137 -0.56 20.68 14.85
N ASP A 138 -1.46 21.12 13.94
CA ASP A 138 -2.87 21.40 14.28
C ASP A 138 -3.86 20.26 13.99
N TYR A 139 -3.38 19.03 13.76
CA TYR A 139 -4.24 17.85 13.53
C TYR A 139 -4.19 16.82 14.67
N LEU A 140 -4.09 17.32 15.92
CA LEU A 140 -4.26 16.54 17.16
C LEU A 140 -5.59 16.81 17.88
N ALA A 141 -6.57 17.46 17.23
CA ALA A 141 -7.91 17.61 17.80
C ALA A 141 -8.97 17.16 16.79
N GLY A 142 -9.65 16.05 17.12
CA GLY A 142 -10.58 15.37 16.25
C GLY A 142 -11.61 16.27 15.57
N ARG A 143 -11.79 16.03 14.27
CA ARG A 143 -13.04 16.18 13.49
C ARG A 143 -12.76 15.69 12.07
N ILE A 144 -13.28 14.51 11.73
CA ILE A 144 -13.39 14.07 10.34
C ILE A 144 -14.58 14.81 9.71
N ARG A 145 -14.35 15.59 8.65
CA ARG A 145 -15.42 16.06 7.76
C ARG A 145 -15.59 15.05 6.63
N ILE A 146 -16.73 14.37 6.58
CA ILE A 146 -17.13 13.55 5.44
C ILE A 146 -17.72 14.51 4.40
N ALA A 147 -17.01 14.74 3.30
CA ALA A 147 -17.58 15.43 2.14
C ALA A 147 -18.38 14.41 1.32
N THR A 148 -19.71 14.41 1.50
CA THR A 148 -20.63 13.65 0.66
C THR A 148 -21.10 14.55 -0.47
N THR A 149 -20.73 14.23 -1.71
CA THR A 149 -21.45 14.70 -2.90
C THR A 149 -21.28 13.65 -3.99
N VAL A 150 -22.32 12.84 -4.18
CA VAL A 150 -22.46 11.99 -5.36
C VAL A 150 -23.50 12.63 -6.26
N ALA A 151 -23.04 13.23 -7.36
CA ALA A 151 -23.88 13.47 -8.52
C ALA A 151 -23.82 12.21 -9.40
N SER A 152 -24.98 11.62 -9.68
CA SER A 152 -25.13 10.59 -10.72
C SER A 152 -25.87 11.21 -11.90
N SER A 153 -25.25 11.18 -13.07
CA SER A 153 -25.95 11.33 -14.36
C SER A 153 -25.42 10.25 -15.30
N THR A 154 -26.30 9.34 -15.70
CA THR A 154 -26.04 8.31 -16.69
C THR A 154 -26.36 8.84 -18.08
N THR A 155 -25.36 8.86 -18.95
CA THR A 155 -25.57 8.74 -20.41
C THR A 155 -24.55 7.76 -20.95
N THR A 156 -25.05 6.69 -21.57
CA THR A 156 -24.27 5.57 -22.09
C THR A 156 -23.88 5.86 -23.54
N THR A 157 -22.69 6.43 -23.71
CA THR A 157 -21.89 6.26 -24.93
C THR A 157 -20.62 5.56 -24.50
N THR A 158 -20.22 4.48 -25.16
CA THR A 158 -18.93 3.82 -24.89
C THR A 158 -17.83 4.83 -25.19
N PRO A 159 -17.15 5.41 -24.18
CA PRO A 159 -16.14 6.41 -24.46
C PRO A 159 -14.87 5.66 -24.86
N THR A 160 -14.21 6.10 -25.92
CA THR A 160 -12.80 5.81 -26.14
C THR A 160 -12.05 6.44 -24.96
N VAL A 161 -11.74 5.65 -23.94
CA VAL A 161 -11.04 6.14 -22.76
C VAL A 161 -9.62 6.49 -23.17
N THR A 162 -9.37 7.78 -23.38
CA THR A 162 -8.03 8.27 -23.62
C THR A 162 -7.17 7.99 -22.39
N THR A 163 -5.97 7.46 -22.57
CA THR A 163 -5.02 7.21 -21.48
C THR A 163 -4.04 8.36 -21.37
N THR A 164 -3.74 8.78 -20.15
CA THR A 164 -2.60 9.62 -19.82
C THR A 164 -1.35 8.76 -19.56
N GLN A 165 -0.17 9.34 -19.73
CA GLN A 165 1.11 8.67 -19.49
C GLN A 165 1.76 9.22 -18.22
N LEU A 166 1.95 8.35 -17.22
CA LEU A 166 2.80 8.61 -16.06
C LEU A 166 4.15 7.93 -16.30
N THR A 167 5.19 8.73 -16.51
CA THR A 167 6.56 8.22 -16.66
C THR A 167 7.27 8.25 -15.32
N LEU A 168 7.87 7.13 -14.94
CA LEU A 168 8.61 6.93 -13.70
C LEU A 168 10.07 6.63 -14.04
N ILE A 169 10.99 7.34 -13.39
CA ILE A 169 12.42 7.23 -13.68
C ILE A 169 13.21 7.09 -12.37
N ASN A 170 14.07 6.09 -12.30
CA ASN A 170 15.14 6.05 -11.31
C ASN A 170 16.42 6.65 -11.91
N GLY A 171 16.63 7.95 -11.69
CA GLY A 171 17.85 8.65 -12.05
C GLY A 171 18.88 8.73 -10.90
N GLY A 172 18.63 8.06 -9.78
CA GLY A 172 19.54 8.02 -8.63
C GLY A 172 20.51 6.84 -8.71
N ASN A 173 21.65 6.94 -8.02
CA ASN A 173 22.63 5.84 -7.94
C ASN A 173 22.28 4.84 -6.83
N TYR A 174 21.04 4.37 -6.81
CA TYR A 174 20.49 3.45 -5.82
C TYR A 174 19.39 2.59 -6.41
N VAL A 175 19.01 1.51 -5.73
CA VAL A 175 17.80 0.75 -6.09
C VAL A 175 16.58 1.52 -5.60
N ALA A 176 15.57 1.69 -6.46
CA ALA A 176 14.33 2.35 -6.11
C ALA A 176 13.14 1.38 -6.22
N SER A 177 11.98 1.81 -5.73
CA SER A 177 10.70 1.16 -5.97
C SER A 177 9.63 2.23 -6.07
N PHE A 178 8.73 2.08 -7.04
CA PHE A 178 7.59 2.95 -7.25
C PHE A 178 6.31 2.15 -7.04
N SER A 179 5.33 2.78 -6.38
CA SER A 179 3.95 2.31 -6.38
C SER A 179 3.03 3.45 -6.81
N VAL A 180 2.05 3.10 -7.63
CA VAL A 180 1.01 4.00 -8.12
C VAL A 180 -0.33 3.36 -7.80
N SER A 181 -1.24 4.10 -7.17
CA SER A 181 -2.63 3.68 -6.95
C SER A 181 -3.60 4.75 -7.46
N TYR A 182 -4.75 4.34 -7.98
CA TYR A 182 -5.78 5.25 -8.50
C TYR A 182 -7.14 4.54 -8.52
N SER A 183 -8.22 5.29 -8.71
CA SER A 183 -9.57 4.74 -8.87
C SER A 183 -10.17 5.10 -10.22
N VAL A 184 -10.73 4.12 -10.93
CA VAL A 184 -11.45 4.29 -12.19
C VAL A 184 -12.90 3.91 -11.95
N ASN A 185 -13.82 4.87 -12.04
CA ASN A 185 -15.25 4.64 -11.79
C ASN A 185 -15.53 3.92 -10.45
N GLY A 186 -14.79 4.29 -9.38
CA GLY A 186 -14.90 3.66 -8.06
C GLY A 186 -14.13 2.34 -7.89
N THR A 187 -13.58 1.78 -8.97
CA THR A 187 -12.77 0.55 -8.91
C THR A 187 -11.30 0.90 -8.68
N PRO A 188 -10.65 0.41 -7.60
CA PRO A 188 -9.24 0.67 -7.37
C PRO A 188 -8.36 -0.09 -8.37
N ALA A 189 -7.28 0.57 -8.80
CA ALA A 189 -6.24 0.02 -9.65
C ALA A 189 -4.88 0.48 -9.13
N SER A 190 -3.85 -0.31 -9.41
CA SER A 190 -2.50 -0.02 -8.96
C SER A 190 -1.43 -0.64 -9.86
N TYR A 191 -0.22 -0.11 -9.72
CA TYR A 191 1.00 -0.56 -10.37
C TYR A 191 2.15 -0.47 -9.38
N THR A 192 2.98 -1.51 -9.30
CA THR A 192 4.22 -1.52 -8.49
C THR A 192 5.38 -1.94 -9.38
N SER A 193 6.49 -1.20 -9.34
CA SER A 193 7.67 -1.52 -10.16
C SER A 193 8.50 -2.70 -9.64
N GLY A 194 8.38 -3.02 -8.35
CA GLY A 194 9.37 -3.81 -7.64
C GLY A 194 10.70 -3.06 -7.50
N GLU A 195 11.79 -3.80 -7.28
CA GLU A 195 13.14 -3.22 -7.22
C GLU A 195 13.60 -2.80 -8.62
N VAL A 196 14.00 -1.53 -8.78
CA VAL A 196 14.49 -0.98 -10.05
C VAL A 196 15.84 -0.30 -9.88
N ASN A 197 16.79 -0.62 -10.76
CA ASN A 197 18.15 -0.08 -10.72
C ASN A 197 18.24 1.35 -11.28
N ALA A 198 19.40 1.98 -11.08
CA ALA A 198 19.74 3.27 -11.69
C ALA A 198 19.57 3.22 -13.22
N GLY A 199 19.01 4.27 -13.81
CA GLY A 199 18.72 4.39 -15.23
C GLY A 199 17.40 3.75 -15.67
N TRP A 200 16.68 3.06 -14.78
CA TRP A 200 15.38 2.48 -15.11
C TRP A 200 14.35 3.56 -15.46
N ARG A 201 13.58 3.33 -16.52
CA ARG A 201 12.48 4.17 -17.00
C ARG A 201 11.30 3.28 -17.39
N ASN A 202 10.11 3.63 -16.96
CA ASN A 202 8.88 3.03 -17.47
C ASN A 202 7.75 4.06 -17.55
N SER A 203 6.89 3.91 -18.55
CA SER A 203 5.69 4.74 -18.70
C SER A 203 4.46 3.86 -18.55
N ILE A 204 3.59 4.23 -17.61
CA ILE A 204 2.33 3.52 -17.38
C ILE A 204 1.17 4.34 -17.93
N ALA A 205 0.26 3.65 -18.62
CA ALA A 205 -0.98 4.22 -19.12
C ALA A 205 -2.02 4.26 -17.99
N ILE A 206 -2.42 5.47 -17.58
CA ILE A 206 -3.47 5.69 -16.60
C ILE A 206 -4.72 6.20 -17.34
N PRO A 207 -5.89 5.55 -17.20
CA PRO A 207 -7.14 6.05 -17.75
C PRO A 207 -7.38 7.52 -17.38
N SER A 208 -7.78 8.37 -18.34
CA SER A 208 -7.94 9.82 -18.09
C SER A 208 -9.04 10.14 -17.07
N ASN A 209 -10.02 9.26 -16.90
CA ASN A 209 -11.06 9.36 -15.88
C ASN A 209 -10.63 8.81 -14.50
N ALA A 210 -9.36 8.41 -14.34
CA ALA A 210 -8.86 8.00 -13.05
C ALA A 210 -8.73 9.20 -12.09
N ILE A 211 -9.16 8.99 -10.86
CA ILE A 211 -9.09 9.97 -9.78
C ILE A 211 -8.21 9.44 -8.65
N ASN A 212 -7.75 10.36 -7.79
CA ASN A 212 -6.88 10.07 -6.65
C ASN A 212 -5.61 9.30 -7.06
N VAL A 213 -4.93 9.77 -8.10
CA VAL A 213 -3.68 9.16 -8.58
C VAL A 213 -2.59 9.43 -7.55
N TYR A 214 -2.31 8.43 -6.72
CA TYR A 214 -1.30 8.47 -5.68
C TYR A 214 -0.03 7.78 -6.17
N VAL A 215 1.11 8.47 -6.08
CA VAL A 215 2.43 7.96 -6.44
C VAL A 215 3.32 8.02 -5.22
N ILE A 216 4.03 6.93 -4.95
CA ILE A 216 5.01 6.84 -3.88
C ILE A 216 6.30 6.22 -4.41
N ALA A 217 7.44 6.72 -3.95
CA ALA A 217 8.74 6.16 -4.29
C ALA A 217 9.62 5.96 -3.05
N TYR A 218 10.34 4.85 -3.04
CA TYR A 218 11.30 4.49 -2.00
C TYR A 218 12.68 4.30 -2.62
N SER A 219 13.71 4.65 -1.86
CA SER A 219 15.12 4.34 -2.15
C SER A 219 15.55 3.20 -1.27
N LYS A 220 16.43 2.33 -1.79
CA LYS A 220 17.08 1.29 -1.04
C LYS A 220 18.52 1.71 -0.71
N THR A 221 18.87 1.80 0.57
CA THR A 221 20.26 2.00 0.99
C THR A 221 20.99 0.66 0.94
N GLY A 222 22.17 0.65 0.32
CA GLY A 222 23.01 -0.56 0.20
C GLY A 222 23.71 -0.97 1.50
N ASP A 223 23.50 -0.23 2.58
CA ASP A 223 24.14 -0.47 3.87
C ASP A 223 23.44 -1.63 4.60
N LEU A 224 24.21 -2.67 4.89
CA LEU A 224 23.75 -3.92 5.55
C LEU A 224 23.21 -3.71 6.99
N TRP A 225 23.29 -2.50 7.53
CA TRP A 225 23.01 -2.19 8.94
C TRP A 225 21.91 -1.14 9.17
N GLU A 226 21.36 -0.53 8.11
CA GLU A 226 20.25 0.41 8.23
C GLU A 226 18.99 -0.10 7.52
N LYS A 227 17.83 0.51 7.84
CA LYS A 227 16.54 0.22 7.21
C LYS A 227 16.72 0.22 5.69
N PRO A 228 16.62 -0.93 4.99
CA PRO A 228 16.98 -1.03 3.59
C PRO A 228 16.14 -0.10 2.75
N TRP A 229 14.92 0.27 3.14
CA TRP A 229 14.07 1.18 2.37
C TRP A 229 13.80 2.50 3.10
N LYS A 230 13.87 3.61 2.36
CA LYS A 230 13.56 4.97 2.83
C LYS A 230 12.61 5.65 1.86
N LEU A 231 11.54 6.27 2.38
CA LEU A 231 10.61 7.07 1.60
C LEU A 231 11.35 8.26 0.97
N ILE A 232 11.24 8.40 -0.35
CA ILE A 232 11.76 9.55 -1.08
C ILE A 232 10.68 10.63 -1.11
N PHE A 233 9.48 10.26 -1.59
CA PHE A 233 8.33 11.15 -1.66
C PHE A 233 7.03 10.35 -1.78
N SER A 234 5.93 11.04 -1.50
CA SER A 234 4.59 10.60 -1.88
C SER A 234 3.79 11.78 -2.40
N LYS A 235 2.95 11.58 -3.42
CA LYS A 235 2.18 12.66 -4.05
C LYS A 235 0.83 12.13 -4.52
N THR A 236 -0.25 12.85 -4.24
CA THR A 236 -1.59 12.57 -4.79
C THR A 236 -1.98 13.67 -5.78
N ASN A 237 -2.34 13.28 -6.99
CA ASN A 237 -3.04 14.14 -7.93
C ASN A 237 -4.53 13.79 -7.92
N ALA A 238 -5.40 14.78 -7.86
CA ALA A 238 -6.85 14.57 -7.86
C ALA A 238 -7.32 13.85 -9.13
N THR A 239 -6.67 14.11 -10.27
CA THR A 239 -6.97 13.57 -11.59
C THR A 239 -5.72 13.01 -12.27
N ALA A 240 -5.91 12.11 -13.23
CA ALA A 240 -4.85 11.61 -14.09
C ALA A 240 -4.34 12.69 -15.05
N THR A 241 -3.02 12.86 -15.10
CA THR A 241 -2.35 13.83 -15.97
C THR A 241 -1.13 13.19 -16.62
N ASN A 242 -0.80 13.66 -17.83
CA ASN A 242 0.51 13.37 -18.41
C ASN A 242 1.56 14.01 -17.51
N GLN A 243 2.40 13.18 -16.91
CA GLN A 243 3.42 13.65 -16.01
C GLN A 243 4.63 12.73 -16.09
N CYS A 244 5.79 13.30 -15.81
CA CYS A 244 6.99 12.53 -15.58
C CYS A 244 7.45 12.77 -14.15
N ILE A 245 7.90 11.72 -13.49
CA ILE A 245 8.44 11.75 -12.15
C ILE A 245 9.79 11.04 -12.18
N GLN A 246 10.82 11.76 -11.75
CA GLN A 246 12.17 11.22 -11.61
C GLN A 246 12.62 11.33 -10.17
N VAL A 247 13.07 10.22 -9.59
CA VAL A 247 13.87 10.22 -8.35
C VAL A 247 15.34 10.28 -8.72
N PHE A 248 16.14 10.99 -7.93
CA PHE A 248 17.55 11.24 -8.25
C PHE A 248 18.39 11.43 -6.98
N ASN A 249 19.66 11.83 -7.18
CA ASN A 249 20.68 12.05 -6.16
C ASN A 249 21.21 10.73 -5.55
N THR A 250 21.52 10.71 -4.26
CA THR A 250 22.13 9.56 -3.55
C THR A 250 21.11 8.86 -2.65
N ALA A 251 21.41 7.62 -2.23
CA ALA A 251 20.56 6.88 -1.31
C ALA A 251 20.43 7.55 0.08
N LEU A 252 21.44 8.33 0.47
CA LEU A 252 21.46 9.06 1.74
C LEU A 252 20.55 10.30 1.71
N ASP A 253 20.53 11.02 0.59
CA ASP A 253 19.69 12.21 0.37
C ASP A 253 18.92 12.12 -0.96
N PRO A 254 17.98 11.17 -1.08
CA PRO A 254 17.24 10.99 -2.32
C PRO A 254 16.28 12.17 -2.53
N LYS A 255 16.19 12.64 -3.78
CA LYS A 255 15.32 13.75 -4.19
C LYS A 255 14.37 13.30 -5.29
N TRP A 256 13.37 14.12 -5.59
CA TRP A 256 12.45 13.88 -6.70
C TRP A 256 12.11 15.17 -7.45
N THR A 257 11.74 15.04 -8.73
CA THR A 257 11.31 16.13 -9.60
C THR A 257 10.18 15.67 -10.53
N ASN A 258 9.32 16.60 -10.95
CA ASN A 258 8.33 16.39 -12.01
C ASN A 258 8.75 16.95 -13.38
N VAL A 259 9.99 17.43 -13.48
CA VAL A 259 10.64 17.86 -14.72
C VAL A 259 11.68 16.80 -15.04
N CYS A 260 11.44 16.02 -16.09
CA CYS A 260 12.35 14.97 -16.54
C CYS A 260 13.06 15.38 -17.82
N ASN A 261 14.33 15.00 -17.93
CA ASN A 261 15.10 15.10 -19.16
C ASN A 261 15.12 13.78 -19.95
#